data_AF-A0A8T7GP20-F1
#
_entry.id   AF-A0A8T7GP20-F1
#
_cell.length_a   1.000
_cell.length_b   1.000
_cell.length_c   1.000
_cell.angle_alpha   90.00
_cell.angle_beta   90.00
_cell.angle_gamma   90.00
#
_symmetry.space_group_name_H-M   'P 1'
#
loop_
_entity.id
_entity.type
_entity.pdbx_description
1 polymer ?
#
loop_
_entity_poly.entity_id
_entity_poly.type
_entity_poly.pdbx_seq_one_letter_code
_entity_poly.pdbx_strand_id
1 'polypeptide(L)' 'MTSRDCRLAEFYARLLRKMHEDLLEALYRTPFTVSSRPYLERAARLARAGYTAALEALEECSGRQG' A
#
# COMPACT_ATOMS: atom_id res chain seq x y z
N MET A 1 0.20 -21.96 2.16
CA MET A 1 0.52 -20.81 1.29
C MET A 1 1.62 -21.25 0.34
N THR A 2 1.49 -20.98 -0.95
CA THR A 2 2.43 -21.42 -1.99
C THR A 2 3.53 -20.38 -2.26
N SER A 3 4.65 -20.76 -2.87
CA SER A 3 5.69 -19.82 -3.37
C SER A 3 5.13 -18.72 -4.27
N ARG A 4 4.01 -18.98 -4.96
CA ARG A 4 3.31 -17.99 -5.77
C ARG A 4 2.64 -16.93 -4.91
N ASP A 5 1.97 -17.32 -3.83
CA ASP A 5 1.25 -16.40 -2.93
C ASP A 5 2.23 -15.44 -2.26
N CYS A 6 3.42 -15.92 -1.88
CA CYS A 6 4.48 -15.10 -1.28
C CYS A 6 5.03 -14.05 -2.25
N ARG A 7 5.27 -14.44 -3.51
CA ARG A 7 5.70 -13.50 -4.55
C ARG A 7 4.62 -12.47 -4.86
N LEU A 8 3.35 -12.84 -4.81
CA LEU A 8 2.23 -11.92 -4.97
C LEU A 8 2.14 -10.95 -3.78
N ALA A 9 2.26 -11.43 -2.55
CA ALA A 9 2.28 -10.59 -1.34
C ALA A 9 3.43 -9.57 -1.40
N GLU A 10 4.64 -10.01 -1.77
CA GLU A 10 5.79 -9.13 -1.95
C GLU A 10 5.56 -8.09 -3.06
N PHE A 11 5.01 -8.51 -4.20
CA PHE A 11 4.65 -7.62 -5.30
C PHE A 11 3.64 -6.56 -4.85
N TYR A 12 2.55 -6.96 -4.21
CA TYR A 12 1.53 -6.03 -3.73
C TYR A 12 2.05 -5.11 -2.63
N ALA A 13 2.90 -5.59 -1.72
CA ALA A 13 3.52 -4.76 -0.70
C ALA A 13 4.37 -3.65 -1.34
N ARG A 14 5.21 -3.99 -2.33
CA ARG A 14 6.02 -2.99 -3.06
C ARG A 14 5.15 -2.00 -3.84
N LEU A 15 4.13 -2.49 -4.53
CA LEU A 15 3.20 -1.68 -5.32
C LEU A 15 2.44 -0.68 -4.44
N LEU A 16 1.82 -1.16 -3.35
CA LEU A 16 0.97 -0.35 -2.48
C LEU A 16 1.79 0.64 -1.65
N ARG A 17 3.03 0.28 -1.25
CA ARG A 17 3.98 1.22 -0.66
C ARG A 17 4.25 2.40 -1.59
N LYS A 18 4.63 2.12 -2.83
CA LYS A 18 4.97 3.17 -3.79
C LYS A 18 3.74 4.04 -4.13
N MET A 19 2.59 3.41 -4.30
CA MET A 19 1.32 4.11 -4.52
C MET A 19 0.97 5.04 -3.35
N HIS A 20 1.15 4.58 -2.11
CA HIS A 20 0.93 5.41 -0.93
C HIS A 20 1.88 6.61 -0.88
N GLU A 21 3.17 6.42 -1.17
CA GLU A 21 4.16 7.50 -1.25
C GLU A 21 3.77 8.56 -2.31
N ASP A 22 3.42 8.11 -3.51
CA ASP A 22 3.05 9.02 -4.61
C ASP A 22 1.75 9.78 -4.30
N LEU A 23 0.78 9.13 -3.63
CA LEU A 23 -0.46 9.77 -3.18
C LEU A 23 -0.22 10.80 -2.07
N LEU A 24 0.71 10.53 -1.15
CA LEU A 24 1.10 11.49 -0.12
C LEU A 24 1.81 12.70 -0.73
N GLU A 25 2.69 12.50 -1.69
CA GLU A 25 3.35 13.60 -2.41
C GLU A 25 2.32 14.46 -3.18
N ALA A 26 1.39 13.80 -3.89
CA ALA A 26 0.29 14.48 -4.57
C ALA A 26 -0.59 15.26 -3.58
N LEU A 27 -0.95 14.65 -2.45
CA LEU A 27 -1.72 15.30 -1.39
C LEU A 27 -0.96 16.50 -0.81
N TYR A 28 0.33 16.37 -0.53
CA TYR A 28 1.16 17.45 0.00
C TYR A 28 1.19 18.66 -0.93
N ARG A 29 1.32 18.43 -2.24
CA ARG A 29 1.33 19.48 -3.26
C ARG A 29 -0.04 20.07 -3.59
N THR A 30 -1.13 19.42 -3.19
CA THR A 30 -2.49 19.85 -3.53
C THR A 30 -3.01 20.87 -2.52
N PRO A 31 -3.35 22.12 -2.91
CA PRO A 31 -3.90 23.11 -1.98
C PRO A 31 -5.21 22.66 -1.30
N PHE A 32 -5.51 23.20 -0.11
CA PHE A 32 -6.74 22.90 0.62
C PHE A 32 -8.03 23.34 -0.08
N THR A 33 -7.92 24.25 -1.04
CA THR A 33 -9.05 24.75 -1.85
C THR A 33 -9.46 23.81 -2.98
N VAL A 34 -8.65 22.79 -3.30
CA VAL A 34 -8.94 21.84 -4.38
C VAL A 34 -9.93 20.79 -3.88
N SER A 35 -11.11 20.72 -4.52
CA SER A 35 -12.21 19.81 -4.14
C SER A 35 -11.85 18.32 -4.23
N SER A 36 -10.84 17.96 -5.02
CA SER A 36 -10.35 16.57 -5.14
C SER A 36 -9.40 16.16 -4.02
N ARG A 37 -8.89 17.09 -3.20
CA ARG A 37 -7.95 16.82 -2.10
C ARG A 37 -8.42 15.69 -1.14
N PRO A 38 -9.69 15.64 -0.70
CA PRO A 38 -10.16 14.56 0.17
C PRO A 38 -10.13 13.17 -0.49
N TYR A 39 -10.19 13.10 -1.83
CA TYR A 39 -10.07 11.83 -2.56
C TYR A 39 -8.63 11.33 -2.56
N LEU A 40 -7.64 12.23 -2.70
CA LEU A 40 -6.23 11.89 -2.55
C LEU A 40 -5.93 11.37 -1.14
N GLU A 41 -6.48 12.02 -0.11
CA GLU A 41 -6.32 11.61 1.28
C GLU A 41 -6.94 10.22 1.54
N ARG A 42 -8.14 9.96 1.02
CA ARG A 42 -8.77 8.64 1.09
C ARG A 42 -7.97 7.58 0.33
N ALA A 43 -7.50 7.89 -0.87
CA ALA A 43 -6.70 6.97 -1.67
C ALA A 43 -5.39 6.61 -0.94
N ALA A 44 -4.72 7.60 -0.34
CA ALA A 44 -3.50 7.36 0.46
C ALA A 44 -3.80 6.41 1.64
N ARG A 45 -4.89 6.63 2.38
CA ARG A 45 -5.31 5.72 3.45
C ARG A 45 -5.57 4.30 2.96
N LEU A 46 -6.23 4.13 1.82
CA LEU A 46 -6.51 2.82 1.24
C LEU A 46 -5.21 2.11 0.80
N ALA A 47 -4.30 2.83 0.13
CA ALA A 47 -3.01 2.29 -0.27
C ALA A 47 -2.19 1.86 0.97
N ARG A 48 -2.20 2.66 2.04
CA ARG A 48 -1.56 2.29 3.32
C ARG A 48 -2.17 1.03 3.94
N ALA A 49 -3.51 0.95 4.01
CA ALA A 49 -4.18 -0.22 4.57
C ALA A 49 -3.87 -1.49 3.77
N GLY A 50 -3.89 -1.39 2.44
CA GLY A 50 -3.52 -2.50 1.56
C GLY A 50 -2.05 -2.89 1.71
N TYR A 51 -1.15 -1.91 1.87
CA TYR A 51 0.27 -2.18 2.13
C TYR A 51 0.46 -2.96 3.44
N THR A 52 -0.20 -2.55 4.53
CA THR A 52 -0.17 -3.26 5.81
C THR A 52 -0.66 -4.70 5.66
N ALA A 53 -1.81 -4.92 5.01
CA ALA A 53 -2.33 -6.26 4.78
C ALA A 53 -1.39 -7.13 3.91
N ALA A 54 -0.71 -6.52 2.92
CA ALA A 54 0.27 -7.23 2.10
C ALA A 54 1.54 -7.61 2.89
N LEU A 55 1.96 -6.79 3.86
CA LEU A 55 3.05 -7.13 4.77
C LEU A 55 2.67 -8.28 5.70
N GLU A 56 1.47 -8.24 6.29
CA GLU A 56 0.96 -9.34 7.14
C GLU A 56 0.94 -10.66 6.37
N ALA A 57 0.42 -10.65 5.13
CA ALA A 57 0.43 -11.82 4.26
C ALA A 57 1.85 -12.31 3.89
N LEU A 58 2.80 -11.38 3.73
CA LEU A 58 4.20 -11.72 3.46
C LEU A 58 4.87 -12.36 4.69
N GLU A 59 4.65 -11.80 5.87
CA GLU A 59 5.15 -12.33 7.14
C GLU A 59 4.61 -13.74 7.41
N GLU A 60 3.31 -13.97 7.21
CA GLU A 60 2.70 -15.29 7.31
C GLU A 60 3.30 -16.31 6.33
N CYS A 61 3.73 -15.86 5.15
CA CYS A 61 4.45 -16.73 4.23
C CYS A 61 5.86 -17.04 4.74
N SER A 62 6.64 -16.02 5.12
CA SER A 62 8.03 -16.20 5.52
C SER A 62 8.16 -16.96 6.85
N GLY A 63 7.23 -16.75 7.78
CA GLY A 63 7.20 -17.42 9.09
C GLY A 63 6.79 -18.88 9.03
N ARG A 64 6.14 -19.33 7.94
CA ARG A 64 5.85 -20.75 7.67
C ARG A 64 6.99 -21.49 6.94
N GLN A 65 8.05 -20.78 6.55
CA GLN A 65 9.22 -21.37 5.88
C GLN A 65 10.39 -21.66 6.84
N GLY A 66 10.26 -21.33 8.13
CA GLY A 66 11.16 -21.79 9.20
C GLY A 66 10.59 -22.99 9.94
#